data_AF-A0A519LAX3-F1
#
_entry.id   AF-A0A519LAX3-F1
#
_cell.length_a   1.000
_cell.length_b   1.000
_cell.length_c   1.000
_cell.angle_alpha   90.00
_cell.angle_beta   90.00
_cell.angle_gamma   90.00
#
_symmetry.space_group_name_H-M   'P 1'
#
loop_
_entity.id
_entity.type
_entity.pdbx_description
1 polymer ?
#
loop_
_entity_poly.entity_id
_entity_poly.type
_entity_poly.pdbx_seq_one_letter_code
_entity_poly.pdbx_strand_id
1 'polypeptide(L)'
;MLSTHPFTRASFWLKVGVAALLAGLANALFFWSAPWGAVVGAFAAAWIVGVLVVRRGLLRDRRALFAIVAAAALAAVMIERPDGLSWLMFGLLLTVAVLSARVRKAEPAWRWAQRIIIHVAVGLVGPILDLVR
;
A
#
# COMPACT_ATOMS: atom_id res chain seq x y z
N MET A 1 -0.54 -18.13 29.58
CA MET A 1 -1.17 -16.82 29.32
C MET A 1 -0.29 -16.04 28.36
N LEU A 2 -0.50 -16.20 27.05
CA LEU A 2 0.21 -15.41 26.02
C LEU A 2 -0.72 -14.28 25.62
N SER A 3 -0.48 -13.08 26.14
CA SER A 3 -1.16 -11.85 25.73
C SER A 3 -0.70 -11.44 24.33
N THR A 4 -1.17 -12.13 23.29
CA THR A 4 -1.06 -11.61 21.93
C THR A 4 -2.07 -10.49 21.76
N HIS A 5 -1.63 -9.26 22.00
CA HIS A 5 -2.43 -8.06 21.77
C HIS A 5 -3.03 -8.10 20.35
N PRO A 6 -4.36 -7.94 20.18
CA PRO A 6 -5.02 -7.99 18.87
C PRO A 6 -4.61 -6.85 17.92
N PHE A 7 -3.75 -5.93 18.39
CA PHE A 7 -3.23 -4.81 17.63
C PHE A 7 -1.75 -4.55 17.98
N THR A 8 -0.82 -5.47 17.66
CA THR A 8 0.58 -5.05 17.46
C THR A 8 0.60 -4.12 16.24
N ARG A 9 0.32 -2.83 16.47
CA ARG A 9 0.55 -1.77 15.48
C ARG A 9 2.02 -1.90 15.09
N ALA A 10 2.31 -1.99 13.80
CA ALA A 10 3.69 -1.96 13.35
C ALA A 10 4.40 -0.77 13.99
N SER A 11 5.61 -1.04 14.51
CA SER A 11 6.48 -0.02 15.08
C SER A 11 6.55 1.15 14.11
N PHE A 12 6.40 2.38 14.63
CA PHE A 12 6.52 3.61 13.84
C PHE A 12 7.80 3.57 12.98
N TRP A 13 8.90 3.13 13.59
CA TRP A 13 10.20 2.96 12.94
C TRP A 13 10.21 1.96 11.79
N LEU A 14 9.39 0.91 11.82
CA LEU A 14 9.27 -0.01 10.69
C LEU A 14 8.64 0.68 9.48
N LYS A 15 7.62 1.53 9.70
CA LYS A 15 7.01 2.31 8.62
C LYS A 15 8.00 3.29 8.01
N VAL A 16 8.76 3.99 8.88
CA VAL A 16 9.81 4.92 8.45
C VAL A 16 10.88 4.19 7.66
N GLY A 17 11.37 3.04 8.15
CA GLY A 17 12.37 2.23 7.45
C GLY A 17 11.87 1.74 6.10
N VAL A 18 10.64 1.22 6.01
CA VAL A 18 10.04 0.80 4.72
C VAL A 18 9.85 1.98 3.78
N ALA A 19 9.40 3.14 4.27
CA ALA A 19 9.25 4.33 3.45
C ALA A 19 10.60 4.84 2.91
N ALA A 20 11.64 4.87 3.76
CA ALA A 20 13.00 5.24 3.36
C ALA A 20 13.57 4.25 2.33
N LEU A 21 13.36 2.95 2.52
CA LEU A 21 13.76 1.92 1.56
C LEU A 21 13.05 2.09 0.21
N LEU A 22 11.74 2.38 0.20
CA LEU A 22 11.01 2.64 -1.03
C LEU A 22 11.49 3.92 -1.71
N ALA A 23 11.77 5.00 -0.96
CA ALA A 23 12.32 6.22 -1.53
C ALA A 23 13.72 6.00 -2.14
N GLY A 24 14.59 5.26 -1.45
CA GLY A 24 15.90 4.89 -1.97
C GLY A 24 15.81 3.98 -3.19
N LEU A 25 14.87 3.03 -3.20
CA LEU A 25 14.62 2.17 -4.35
C LEU A 25 14.08 2.95 -5.54
N ALA A 26 13.20 3.94 -5.32
CA ALA A 26 12.76 4.84 -6.39
C ALA A 26 13.97 5.60 -6.98
N ASN A 27 14.81 6.19 -6.13
CA ASN A 27 16.02 6.85 -6.62
C ASN A 27 16.95 5.89 -7.39
N ALA A 28 17.13 4.66 -6.92
CA ALA A 28 17.98 3.69 -7.62
C ALA A 28 17.38 3.24 -8.95
N LEU A 29 16.11 2.85 -8.98
CA LEU A 29 15.46 2.27 -10.16
C LEU A 29 15.21 3.30 -11.26
N PHE A 30 14.83 4.53 -10.91
CA PHE A 30 14.46 5.55 -11.90
C PHE A 30 15.67 6.28 -12.50
N PHE A 31 16.83 6.27 -11.84
CA PHE A 31 18.05 6.91 -12.35
C PHE A 31 19.04 5.93 -12.99
N TRP A 32 18.91 4.61 -12.77
CA TRP A 32 19.61 3.61 -13.57
C TRP A 32 18.88 3.37 -14.89
N SER A 33 19.65 3.19 -15.98
CA SER A 33 19.18 3.07 -17.38
C SER A 33 18.37 1.79 -17.71
N ALA A 34 17.41 1.42 -16.87
CA ALA A 34 16.50 0.30 -17.10
C ALA A 34 15.28 0.75 -17.95
N PRO A 35 14.63 -0.18 -18.66
CA PRO A 35 13.37 0.12 -19.35
C PRO A 35 12.31 0.64 -18.37
N TRP A 36 11.68 1.77 -18.71
CA TRP A 36 10.71 2.46 -17.86
C TRP A 36 9.60 1.54 -17.31
N GLY A 37 9.09 0.60 -18.12
CA GLY A 37 8.07 -0.36 -17.68
C GLY A 37 8.56 -1.28 -16.57
N ALA A 38 9.74 -1.88 -16.73
CA ALA A 38 10.34 -2.76 -15.73
C ALA A 38 10.60 -2.03 -14.40
N VAL A 39 11.02 -0.76 -14.45
CA VAL A 39 11.22 0.09 -13.27
C VAL A 39 9.92 0.30 -12.51
N VAL A 40 8.85 0.71 -13.21
CA VAL A 40 7.55 1.01 -12.61
C VAL A 40 6.91 -0.25 -12.02
N GLY A 41 6.94 -1.36 -12.75
CA GLY A 41 6.42 -2.64 -12.27
C GLY A 41 7.19 -3.19 -11.06
N ALA A 42 8.51 -3.13 -11.08
CA ALA A 42 9.35 -3.55 -9.97
C ALA A 42 9.12 -2.69 -8.72
N PHE A 43 9.00 -1.37 -8.89
CA PHE A 43 8.68 -0.47 -7.79
C PHE A 43 7.29 -0.76 -7.20
N ALA A 44 6.28 -0.98 -8.05
CA ALA A 44 4.94 -1.35 -7.60
C ALA A 44 4.94 -2.66 -6.80
N ALA A 45 5.69 -3.68 -7.25
CA ALA A 45 5.86 -4.93 -6.52
C ALA A 45 6.55 -4.73 -5.16
N ALA A 46 7.62 -3.93 -5.11
CA ALA A 46 8.31 -3.59 -3.87
C ALA A 46 7.38 -2.84 -2.90
N TRP A 47 6.50 -1.97 -3.40
CA TRP A 47 5.51 -1.28 -2.58
C TRP A 47 4.49 -2.26 -1.97
N ILE A 48 3.99 -3.23 -2.73
CA ILE A 48 3.13 -4.31 -2.19
C ILE A 48 3.84 -5.02 -1.02
N VAL A 49 5.10 -5.41 -1.22
CA VAL A 49 5.91 -6.08 -0.18
C VAL A 49 6.05 -5.17 1.05
N GLY A 50 6.36 -3.89 0.87
CA GLY A 50 6.45 -2.92 1.95
C GLY A 50 5.15 -2.83 2.77
N VAL A 51 4.01 -2.78 2.10
CA VAL A 51 2.68 -2.79 2.75
C VAL A 51 2.45 -4.07 3.54
N LEU A 52 2.79 -5.24 2.98
CA LEU A 52 2.64 -6.54 3.64
C LEU A 52 3.56 -6.69 4.87
N VAL A 53 4.79 -6.17 4.78
CA VAL A 53 5.75 -6.14 5.90
C VAL A 53 5.21 -5.31 7.05
N VAL A 54 4.70 -4.11 6.76
CA VAL A 54 4.12 -3.20 7.76
C VAL A 54 2.77 -3.72 8.28
N ARG A 55 1.96 -4.36 7.43
CA ARG A 55 0.62 -4.83 7.79
C ARG A 55 0.45 -6.31 7.50
N ARG A 56 1.18 -7.16 8.23
CA ARG A 56 1.04 -8.63 8.16
C ARG A 56 -0.38 -9.13 8.39
N GLY A 57 -1.22 -8.35 9.09
CA GLY A 57 -2.65 -8.66 9.27
C GLY A 57 -3.44 -8.76 7.96
N LEU A 58 -2.99 -8.12 6.88
CA LEU A 58 -3.63 -8.21 5.56
C LEU A 58 -3.59 -9.63 4.99
N LEU A 59 -2.58 -10.43 5.35
CA LEU A 59 -2.45 -11.82 4.91
C LEU A 59 -3.55 -12.73 5.46
N ARG A 60 -4.29 -12.28 6.48
CA ARG A 60 -5.39 -13.04 7.09
C ARG A 60 -6.76 -12.62 6.58
N ASP A 61 -6.87 -11.49 5.88
CA ASP A 61 -8.14 -11.00 5.32
C ASP A 61 -8.25 -11.39 3.84
N ARG A 62 -9.19 -12.28 3.53
CA ARG A 62 -9.44 -12.72 2.14
C ARG A 62 -9.75 -11.56 1.20
N ARG A 63 -10.45 -10.52 1.68
CA ARG A 63 -10.79 -9.35 0.86
C ARG A 63 -9.53 -8.54 0.52
N ALA A 64 -8.65 -8.38 1.50
CA ALA A 64 -7.35 -7.76 1.28
C ALA A 64 -6.52 -8.55 0.27
N LEU A 65 -6.49 -9.88 0.41
CA LEU A 65 -5.73 -10.75 -0.49
C LEU A 65 -6.21 -10.64 -1.94
N PHE A 66 -7.52 -10.63 -2.20
CA PHE A 66 -8.04 -10.42 -3.56
C PHE A 66 -7.58 -9.10 -4.16
N ALA A 67 -7.64 -8.02 -3.38
CA ALA A 67 -7.19 -6.70 -3.82
C ALA A 67 -5.66 -6.65 -4.03
N ILE A 68 -4.87 -7.32 -3.18
CA ILE A 68 -3.41 -7.45 -3.32
C ILE A 68 -3.05 -8.22 -4.57
N VAL A 69 -3.72 -9.34 -4.86
CA VAL A 69 -3.48 -10.13 -6.08
C VAL A 69 -3.82 -9.32 -7.32
N ALA A 70 -4.94 -8.59 -7.32
CA ALA A 70 -5.30 -7.71 -8.43
C ALA A 70 -4.28 -6.56 -8.61
N ALA A 71 -3.79 -5.97 -7.52
CA ALA A 71 -2.72 -4.97 -7.57
C ALA A 71 -1.39 -5.57 -8.10
N ALA A 72 -1.05 -6.80 -7.71
CA ALA A 72 0.13 -7.50 -8.22
C ALA A 72 0.02 -7.81 -9.71
N ALA A 73 -1.17 -8.17 -10.20
CA ALA A 73 -1.43 -8.34 -11.63
C ALA A 73 -1.21 -7.03 -12.41
N LEU A 74 -1.70 -5.90 -11.89
CA LEU A 74 -1.42 -4.59 -12.50
C LEU A 74 0.06 -4.22 -12.46
N ALA A 75 0.77 -4.54 -11.37
CA ALA A 75 2.21 -4.36 -11.30
C ALA A 75 2.95 -5.14 -12.39
N ALA A 76 2.51 -6.37 -12.69
CA ALA A 76 3.04 -7.16 -13.80
C ALA A 76 2.69 -6.56 -15.17
N VAL A 77 1.46 -6.10 -15.38
CA VAL A 77 1.03 -5.44 -16.64
C VAL A 77 1.88 -4.19 -16.94
N MET A 78 2.20 -3.40 -15.91
CA MET A 78 3.02 -2.19 -16.07
C MET A 78 4.46 -2.48 -16.52
N ILE A 79 4.95 -3.72 -16.41
CA ILE A 79 6.28 -4.11 -16.92
C ILE A 79 6.34 -3.95 -18.44
N GLU A 80 5.29 -4.37 -19.15
CA GLU A 80 5.23 -4.30 -20.61
C GLU A 80 4.69 -2.95 -21.10
N ARG A 81 3.64 -2.43 -20.43
CA ARG A 81 2.96 -1.21 -20.82
C ARG A 81 2.71 -0.33 -19.60
N PRO A 82 3.68 0.50 -19.19
CA PRO A 82 3.45 1.46 -18.14
C PRO A 82 2.50 2.55 -18.63
N ASP A 83 1.36 2.69 -17.96
CA ASP A 83 0.38 3.74 -18.25
C ASP A 83 -0.21 4.31 -16.95
N GLY A 84 -0.70 5.54 -17.04
CA GLY A 84 -1.21 6.26 -15.87
C GLY A 84 -2.47 5.66 -15.26
N LEU A 85 -3.32 5.00 -16.05
CA LEU A 85 -4.54 4.37 -15.55
C LEU A 85 -4.20 3.13 -14.72
N SER A 86 -3.31 2.27 -15.21
CA SER A 86 -2.83 1.10 -14.48
C SER A 86 -2.16 1.49 -13.16
N TRP A 87 -1.39 2.58 -13.14
CA TRP A 87 -0.79 3.13 -11.92
C TRP A 87 -1.82 3.60 -10.89
N LEU A 88 -2.84 4.35 -11.33
CA LEU A 88 -3.92 4.81 -10.45
C LEU A 88 -4.78 3.65 -9.92
N MET A 89 -5.09 2.69 -10.78
CA MET A 89 -5.83 1.47 -10.41
C MET A 89 -5.04 0.61 -9.42
N PHE A 90 -3.72 0.49 -9.61
CA PHE A 90 -2.83 -0.16 -8.66
C PHE A 90 -2.90 0.50 -7.27
N GLY A 91 -2.75 1.82 -7.21
CA GLY A 91 -2.83 2.59 -5.96
C GLY A 91 -4.19 2.47 -5.29
N LEU A 92 -5.27 2.48 -6.09
CA LEU A 92 -6.64 2.28 -5.59
C LEU A 92 -6.80 0.88 -4.97
N LEU A 93 -6.39 -0.17 -5.68
CA LEU A 93 -6.50 -1.56 -5.18
C LEU A 93 -5.67 -1.78 -3.91
N LEU A 94 -4.47 -1.19 -3.84
CA LEU A 94 -3.66 -1.24 -2.64
C LEU A 94 -4.34 -0.51 -1.47
N THR A 95 -4.98 0.62 -1.73
CA THR A 95 -5.80 1.34 -0.74
C THR A 95 -7.01 0.52 -0.29
N VAL A 96 -7.70 -0.14 -1.23
CA VAL A 96 -8.80 -1.08 -0.94
C VAL A 96 -8.31 -2.19 -0.01
N ALA A 97 -7.17 -2.81 -0.32
CA ALA A 97 -6.59 -3.86 0.52
C ALA A 97 -6.31 -3.36 1.94
N VAL A 98 -5.70 -2.19 2.08
CA VAL A 98 -5.36 -1.59 3.38
C VAL A 98 -6.61 -1.24 4.22
N LEU A 99 -7.71 -0.88 3.56
CA LEU A 99 -8.96 -0.48 4.20
C LEU A 99 -9.98 -1.62 4.36
N SER A 100 -9.82 -2.76 3.68
CA SER A 100 -10.79 -3.86 3.66
C SER A 100 -11.13 -4.39 5.05
N ALA A 101 -10.13 -4.49 5.92
CA ALA A 101 -10.27 -4.96 7.30
C ALA A 101 -11.16 -4.05 8.17
N ARG A 102 -11.46 -2.82 7.72
CA ARG A 102 -12.27 -1.83 8.46
C ARG A 102 -13.70 -1.70 7.92
N VAL A 103 -14.07 -2.49 6.91
CA VAL A 103 -15.38 -2.46 6.28
C VAL A 103 -16.37 -3.28 7.11
N ARG A 104 -17.50 -2.66 7.49
CA ARG A 104 -18.61 -3.37 8.15
C ARG A 104 -19.52 -4.00 7.10
N LYS A 105 -20.20 -5.11 7.44
CA LYS A 105 -21.24 -5.67 6.56
C LYS A 105 -22.31 -4.60 6.30
N ALA A 106 -22.76 -4.48 5.04
CA ALA A 106 -23.77 -3.52 4.57
C ALA A 106 -23.39 -2.02 4.69
N GLU A 107 -22.10 -1.68 4.61
CA GLU A 107 -21.67 -0.29 4.53
C GLU A 107 -21.98 0.32 3.14
N PRO A 108 -22.63 1.50 3.07
CA PRO A 108 -22.92 2.15 1.79
C PRO A 108 -21.64 2.54 1.04
N ALA A 109 -21.67 2.44 -0.29
CA ALA A 109 -20.55 2.83 -1.16
C ALA A 109 -20.07 4.27 -0.91
N TRP A 110 -21.00 5.18 -0.59
CA TRP A 110 -20.66 6.57 -0.26
C TRP A 110 -19.75 6.71 0.97
N ARG A 111 -20.06 6.00 2.07
CA ARG A 111 -19.21 6.02 3.28
C ARG A 111 -17.83 5.42 3.00
N TRP A 112 -17.78 4.43 2.11
CA TRP A 112 -16.52 3.84 1.69
C TRP A 112 -15.67 4.81 0.86
N ALA A 113 -16.29 5.58 -0.06
CA ALA A 113 -15.61 6.63 -0.81
C ALA A 113 -15.04 7.72 0.11
N GLN A 114 -15.84 8.18 1.09
CA GLN A 114 -15.37 9.14 2.11
C GLN A 114 -14.16 8.60 2.87
N ARG A 115 -14.13 7.31 3.18
CA ARG A 115 -13.02 6.66 3.88
C ARG A 115 -11.73 6.67 3.07
N ILE A 116 -11.81 6.51 1.75
CA ILE A 116 -10.64 6.66 0.86
C ILE A 116 -10.11 8.08 0.93
N ILE A 117 -10.98 9.08 0.79
CA ILE A 117 -10.59 10.49 0.84
C ILE A 117 -9.91 10.82 2.17
N ILE A 118 -10.51 10.40 3.29
CA ILE A 118 -9.93 10.57 4.63
C ILE A 118 -8.61 9.83 4.75
N HIS A 119 -8.50 8.62 4.18
CA HIS A 119 -7.25 7.86 4.20
C HIS A 119 -6.12 8.59 3.51
N VAL A 120 -6.39 9.20 2.35
CA VAL A 120 -5.42 10.03 1.62
C VAL A 120 -5.04 11.26 2.43
N ALA A 121 -6.03 12.02 2.94
CA ALA A 121 -5.77 13.23 3.73
C ALA A 121 -4.93 12.94 4.99
N VAL A 122 -5.30 11.90 5.75
CA VAL A 122 -4.55 11.48 6.94
C VAL A 122 -3.20 10.88 6.57
N GLY A 123 -3.06 10.22 5.42
CA GLY A 123 -1.78 9.69 4.95
C GLY A 123 -0.75 10.78 4.66
N LEU A 124 -1.20 11.95 4.18
CA LEU A 124 -0.35 13.10 3.89
C LEU A 124 0.08 13.86 5.15
N VAL A 125 -0.85 14.08 6.08
CA VAL A 125 -0.61 14.93 7.28
C VAL A 125 -0.17 14.09 8.49
N GLY A 126 -0.59 12.84 8.57
CA GLY A 126 -0.36 11.93 9.68
C GLY A 126 1.11 11.78 10.09
N PRO A 127 2.07 11.62 9.17
CA PRO A 127 3.49 11.53 9.52
C PRO A 127 4.03 12.77 10.25
N ILE A 128 3.55 13.97 9.89
CA ILE A 128 3.94 15.22 10.54
C ILE A 128 3.37 15.27 11.97
N LEU A 129 2.11 14.87 12.13
CA LEU A 129 1.45 14.80 13.43
C LEU A 129 2.07 13.74 14.36
N ASP A 130 2.50 12.60 13.80
CA ASP A 130 3.18 11.53 14.53
C ASP A 130 4.61 11.93 14.95
N LEU A 131 5.27 12.87 14.25
CA LEU A 131 6.61 13.34 14.61
C LEU A 131 6.60 14.33 15.78
N VAL A 132 5.49 15.07 15.96
CA VAL A 132 5.34 16.11 16.99
C VAL A 132 4.79 15.55 18.32
N ARG A 133 4.32 14.30 18.34
CA ARG A 133 3.81 13.61 19.53
C ARG A 133 4.80 12.61 20.08
#